data_AF-A0A520UT89-F1
#
_entry.id   AF-A0A520UT89-F1
#
_cell.length_a   1.000
_cell.length_b   1.000
_cell.length_c   1.000
_cell.angle_alpha   90.00
_cell.angle_beta   90.00
_cell.angle_gamma   90.00
#
_symmetry.space_group_name_H-M   'P 1'
#
loop_
_entity.id
_entity.type
_entity.pdbx_description
1 polymer ?
#
loop_
_entity_poly.entity_id
_entity_poly.type
_entity_poly.pdbx_seq_one_letter_code
_entity_poly.pdbx_strand_id
1 'polypeptide(L)'
;MEYLDFELPLKELEDQLEKCNEIRNESKVDVKDTYKNLKAKIEQTKKDIYSNLTPWQRVQLSRHPSRPYTLDYINALTDGNFLELHGDRNISDDKAMIGGLGKINNQSFMFIGQQKGNNIKTRQFRNFGMANPEGYRKALRLMKSAEKFKIPIITLIDTPGAYPGIEAEEKGQAEAIARNLFEMFSLKTQIICIVIGEGASGGALGIGIGDKVMMLENTWYSVISPESCSSILWRSWDYKEKAAEALKLTPQDMKKNKLIDKIIKEPLGGAHQNREKVFNTVKNEILESFKELKSISVSSLLKKRSDRYISMGVFSD
;
A
#
# COMPACT_ATOMS: atom_id res chain seq x y z
N MET A 1 -4.81 -21.99 2.24
CA MET A 1 -3.91 -20.83 2.12
C MET A 1 -3.48 -20.79 0.65
N GLU A 2 -3.56 -19.64 -0.02
CA GLU A 2 -2.99 -19.53 -1.37
C GLU A 2 -1.49 -19.34 -1.22
N TYR A 3 -0.69 -20.16 -1.90
CA TYR A 3 0.78 -20.06 -1.91
C TYR A 3 1.23 -19.53 -3.26
N LEU A 4 2.21 -18.64 -3.24
CA LEU A 4 2.92 -18.18 -4.42
C LEU A 4 3.96 -19.23 -4.85
N ASP A 5 4.40 -19.18 -6.10
CA ASP A 5 5.30 -20.20 -6.66
C ASP A 5 6.61 -20.34 -5.85
N PHE A 6 7.15 -19.23 -5.34
CA PHE A 6 8.36 -19.25 -4.51
C PHE A 6 8.12 -19.77 -3.08
N GLU A 7 6.86 -19.98 -2.69
CA GLU A 7 6.46 -20.53 -1.38
C GLU A 7 6.16 -22.04 -1.46
N LEU A 8 6.28 -22.68 -2.65
CA LEU A 8 6.07 -24.12 -2.80
C LEU A 8 6.91 -24.98 -1.83
N PRO A 9 8.20 -24.70 -1.58
CA PRO A 9 8.98 -25.45 -0.59
C PRO A 9 8.38 -25.37 0.83
N LEU A 10 7.74 -24.23 1.16
CA LEU A 10 7.07 -24.06 2.46
C LEU A 10 5.79 -24.88 2.50
N LYS A 11 4.99 -24.84 1.43
CA LYS A 11 3.76 -25.64 1.31
C LYS A 11 4.04 -27.13 1.48
N GLU A 12 5.06 -27.67 0.82
CA GLU A 12 5.42 -29.08 0.93
C GLU A 12 5.75 -29.49 2.37
N LEU A 13 6.46 -28.64 3.11
CA LEU A 13 6.78 -28.88 4.52
C LEU A 13 5.55 -28.77 5.42
N GLU A 14 4.64 -27.83 5.14
CA GLU A 14 3.38 -27.68 5.88
C GLU A 14 2.43 -28.86 5.63
N ASP A 15 2.32 -29.34 4.38
CA ASP A 15 1.56 -30.54 4.03
C ASP A 15 2.14 -31.80 4.71
N GLN A 16 3.47 -31.90 4.83
CA GLN A 16 4.12 -32.97 5.60
C GLN A 16 3.82 -32.87 7.10
N LEU A 17 3.79 -31.65 7.65
CA LEU A 17 3.46 -31.41 9.05
C LEU A 17 1.98 -31.76 9.34
N GLU A 18 1.08 -31.45 8.43
CA GLU A 18 -0.34 -31.81 8.52
C GLU A 18 -0.54 -33.32 8.52
N LYS A 19 0.05 -34.03 7.56
CA LYS A 19 0.04 -35.51 7.54
C LYS A 19 0.66 -36.12 8.80
N CYS A 20 1.74 -35.52 9.31
CA CYS A 20 2.36 -35.94 10.57
C CYS A 20 1.40 -35.78 11.77
N ASN A 21 0.59 -34.71 11.80
CA ASN A 21 -0.45 -34.54 12.82
C ASN A 21 -1.59 -35.55 12.66
N GLU A 22 -2.02 -35.86 11.44
CA GLU A 22 -3.06 -36.86 11.18
C GLU A 22 -2.62 -38.24 11.67
N ILE A 23 -1.41 -38.67 11.30
CA ILE A 23 -0.84 -39.95 11.76
C ILE A 23 -0.76 -40.01 13.28
N ARG A 24 -0.38 -38.91 13.95
CA ARG A 24 -0.33 -38.84 15.42
C ARG A 24 -1.71 -39.05 16.07
N ASN A 25 -2.77 -38.59 15.41
CA ASN A 25 -4.13 -38.67 15.93
C ASN A 25 -4.76 -40.06 15.65
N GLU A 26 -4.46 -40.67 14.51
CA GLU A 26 -5.03 -41.96 14.09
C GLU A 26 -4.23 -43.16 14.59
N SER A 27 -2.91 -43.05 14.60
CA SER A 27 -1.98 -44.10 15.00
C SER A 27 -1.27 -43.63 16.26
N LYS A 28 -1.26 -44.41 17.34
CA LYS A 28 -0.53 -44.10 18.60
C LYS A 28 1.01 -44.13 18.42
N VAL A 29 1.51 -43.74 17.26
CA VAL A 29 2.93 -43.68 16.89
C VAL A 29 3.53 -42.39 17.44
N ASP A 30 4.68 -42.50 18.09
CA ASP A 30 5.40 -41.33 18.61
C ASP A 30 6.10 -40.60 17.47
N VAL A 31 5.47 -39.51 17.01
CA VAL A 31 5.99 -38.61 15.97
C VAL A 31 6.44 -37.26 16.53
N LYS A 32 6.65 -37.13 17.84
CA LYS A 32 6.96 -35.84 18.49
C LYS A 32 8.23 -35.19 17.95
N ASP A 33 9.29 -35.97 17.77
CA ASP A 33 10.59 -35.45 17.29
C ASP A 33 10.51 -35.04 15.82
N THR A 34 9.87 -35.86 14.98
CA THR A 34 9.61 -35.52 13.57
C THR A 34 8.79 -34.24 13.45
N TYR A 35 7.74 -34.09 14.26
CA TYR A 35 6.91 -32.89 14.29
C TYR A 35 7.70 -31.63 14.70
N LYS A 36 8.53 -31.75 15.74
CA LYS A 36 9.38 -30.64 16.20
C LYS A 36 10.41 -30.24 15.14
N ASN A 37 11.03 -31.23 14.48
CA ASN A 37 12.00 -31.00 13.42
C ASN A 37 11.35 -30.36 12.18
N LEU A 38 10.16 -30.83 11.77
CA LEU A 38 9.40 -30.22 10.68
C LEU A 38 9.02 -28.77 11.00
N LYS A 39 8.54 -28.48 12.21
CA LYS A 39 8.26 -27.09 12.64
C LYS A 39 9.50 -26.19 12.57
N ALA A 40 10.64 -26.68 13.07
CA ALA A 40 11.89 -25.91 13.00
C ALA A 40 12.32 -25.66 11.55
N LYS A 41 12.18 -26.66 10.68
CA LYS A 41 12.49 -26.57 9.26
C LYS A 41 11.56 -25.60 8.52
N ILE A 42 10.28 -25.59 8.83
CA ILE A 42 9.28 -24.63 8.32
C ILE A 42 9.69 -23.21 8.70
N GLU A 43 9.95 -22.95 9.98
CA GLU A 43 10.34 -21.62 10.45
C GLU A 43 11.64 -21.13 9.82
N GLN A 44 12.63 -22.01 9.65
CA GLN A 44 13.88 -21.69 8.99
C GLN A 44 13.67 -21.39 7.49
N THR A 45 12.97 -22.28 6.78
CA THR A 45 12.65 -22.11 5.35
C THR A 45 11.87 -20.82 5.11
N LYS A 46 10.92 -20.51 6.00
CA LYS A 46 10.16 -19.26 5.97
C LYS A 46 11.10 -18.05 6.09
N LYS A 47 12.02 -18.05 7.05
CA LYS A 47 13.01 -16.96 7.20
C LYS A 47 13.90 -16.84 5.96
N ASP A 48 14.37 -17.94 5.41
CA ASP A 48 15.28 -17.94 4.26
C ASP A 48 14.61 -17.40 3.00
N ILE A 49 13.34 -17.78 2.75
CA ILE A 49 12.54 -17.26 1.63
C ILE A 49 12.28 -15.76 1.79
N TYR A 50 11.67 -15.35 2.90
CA TYR A 50 11.19 -13.97 3.03
C TYR A 50 12.31 -12.94 3.30
N SER A 51 13.50 -13.38 3.73
CA SER A 51 14.67 -12.51 3.84
C SER A 51 15.33 -12.21 2.48
N ASN A 52 15.14 -13.07 1.48
CA ASN A 52 15.82 -12.99 0.18
C ASN A 52 14.85 -12.79 -1.00
N LEU A 53 13.74 -12.08 -0.78
CA LEU A 53 12.75 -11.83 -1.82
C LEU A 53 13.33 -10.98 -2.96
N THR A 54 13.13 -11.45 -4.19
CA THR A 54 13.39 -10.65 -5.40
C THR A 54 12.38 -9.49 -5.52
N PRO A 55 12.67 -8.45 -6.32
CA PRO A 55 11.71 -7.38 -6.58
C PRO A 55 10.36 -7.89 -7.12
N TRP A 56 10.40 -8.89 -8.01
CA TRP A 56 9.18 -9.49 -8.54
C TRP A 56 8.37 -10.26 -7.48
N GLN A 57 9.04 -11.01 -6.61
CA GLN A 57 8.37 -11.71 -5.51
C GLN A 57 7.70 -10.72 -4.54
N ARG A 58 8.30 -9.54 -4.30
CA ARG A 58 7.64 -8.45 -3.54
C ARG A 58 6.42 -7.89 -4.26
N VAL A 59 6.46 -7.74 -5.59
CA VAL A 59 5.29 -7.37 -6.42
C VAL A 59 4.18 -8.43 -6.29
N GLN A 60 4.53 -9.72 -6.29
CA GLN A 60 3.55 -10.79 -6.08
C GLN A 60 2.92 -10.71 -4.67
N LEU A 61 3.71 -10.45 -3.62
CA LEU A 61 3.21 -10.25 -2.25
C LEU A 61 2.34 -9.00 -2.09
N SER A 62 2.63 -7.92 -2.83
CA SER A 62 1.79 -6.72 -2.82
C SER A 62 0.44 -6.95 -3.50
N ARG A 63 0.35 -7.97 -4.37
CA ARG A 63 -0.87 -8.38 -5.09
C ARG A 63 -1.54 -9.60 -4.47
N HIS A 64 -1.00 -10.12 -3.37
CA HIS A 64 -1.52 -11.31 -2.71
C HIS A 64 -3.02 -11.14 -2.42
N PRO A 65 -3.89 -12.10 -2.77
CA PRO A 65 -5.35 -11.92 -2.67
C PRO A 65 -5.84 -11.60 -1.25
N SER A 66 -5.16 -12.14 -0.23
CA SER A 66 -5.42 -11.87 1.19
C SER A 66 -4.70 -10.64 1.76
N ARG A 67 -3.98 -9.86 0.95
CA ARG A 67 -3.33 -8.63 1.42
C ARG A 67 -4.40 -7.66 1.95
N PRO A 68 -4.21 -7.07 3.14
CA PRO A 68 -5.18 -6.10 3.67
C PRO A 68 -5.27 -4.86 2.78
N TYR A 69 -6.49 -4.37 2.57
CA TYR A 69 -6.78 -3.15 1.79
C TYR A 69 -7.10 -1.96 2.71
N THR A 70 -7.28 -0.78 2.14
CA THR A 70 -7.51 0.48 2.87
C THR A 70 -8.54 0.38 4.01
N LEU A 71 -9.73 -0.18 3.76
CA LEU A 71 -10.76 -0.35 4.78
C LEU A 71 -10.35 -1.31 5.90
N ASP A 72 -9.54 -2.32 5.61
CA ASP A 72 -9.02 -3.23 6.63
C ASP A 72 -8.12 -2.49 7.62
N TYR A 73 -7.23 -1.63 7.11
CA TYR A 73 -6.40 -0.77 7.94
C TYR A 73 -7.24 0.25 8.70
N ILE A 74 -8.11 1.00 8.02
CA ILE A 74 -8.93 2.04 8.67
C ILE A 74 -9.75 1.44 9.81
N ASN A 75 -10.48 0.35 9.57
CA ASN A 75 -11.32 -0.28 10.60
C ASN A 75 -10.49 -0.73 11.80
N ALA A 76 -9.30 -1.30 11.59
CA ALA A 76 -8.43 -1.71 12.69
C ALA A 76 -7.80 -0.52 13.43
N LEU A 77 -7.41 0.54 12.71
CA LEU A 77 -6.79 1.73 13.29
C LEU A 77 -7.78 2.56 14.11
N THR A 78 -9.07 2.52 13.73
CA THR A 78 -10.13 3.32 14.33
C THR A 78 -11.05 2.54 15.27
N ASP A 79 -10.71 1.29 15.59
CA ASP A 79 -11.53 0.39 16.41
C ASP A 79 -12.99 0.31 15.89
N GLY A 80 -13.16 0.24 14.57
CA GLY A 80 -14.45 0.22 13.88
C GLY A 80 -15.18 1.57 13.79
N ASN A 81 -14.69 2.63 14.44
CA ASN A 81 -15.31 3.96 14.45
C ASN A 81 -14.85 4.82 13.27
N PHE A 82 -15.22 4.40 12.06
CA PHE A 82 -14.96 5.14 10.84
C PHE A 82 -16.26 5.70 10.24
N LEU A 83 -16.27 7.01 9.98
CA LEU A 83 -17.34 7.68 9.28
C LEU A 83 -16.91 7.93 7.83
N GLU A 84 -17.31 7.04 6.92
CA GLU A 84 -17.07 7.21 5.48
C GLU A 84 -17.86 8.40 4.93
N LEU A 85 -17.22 9.20 4.08
CA LEU A 85 -17.79 10.39 3.44
C LEU A 85 -17.76 10.23 1.92
N HIS A 86 -18.94 10.32 1.30
CA HIS A 86 -19.14 9.99 -0.11
C HIS A 86 -19.20 11.21 -1.04
N GLY A 87 -18.91 10.97 -2.32
CA GLY A 87 -19.14 11.87 -3.45
C GLY A 87 -18.08 12.96 -3.62
N ASP A 88 -17.91 13.43 -4.86
CA ASP A 88 -17.05 14.57 -5.20
C ASP A 88 -17.79 15.92 -5.22
N ARG A 89 -19.14 15.90 -5.13
CA ARG A 89 -20.04 17.06 -5.32
C ARG A 89 -20.05 17.62 -6.75
N ASN A 90 -19.63 16.82 -7.72
CA ASN A 90 -19.57 17.18 -9.13
C ASN A 90 -20.23 16.10 -10.00
N ILE A 91 -19.65 14.90 -10.06
CA ILE A 91 -20.09 13.84 -10.96
C ILE A 91 -20.68 12.65 -10.19
N SER A 92 -19.89 12.00 -9.34
CA SER A 92 -20.28 10.73 -8.72
C SER A 92 -19.51 10.43 -7.43
N ASP A 93 -19.86 9.31 -6.78
CA ASP A 93 -19.07 8.73 -5.70
C ASP A 93 -18.27 7.53 -6.21
N ASP A 94 -17.00 7.76 -6.54
CA ASP A 94 -16.09 6.70 -6.96
C ASP A 94 -15.86 5.69 -5.82
N LYS A 95 -16.12 4.43 -6.11
CA LYS A 95 -15.99 3.31 -5.17
C LYS A 95 -14.55 2.79 -5.07
N ALA A 96 -13.69 3.15 -6.01
CA ALA A 96 -12.27 2.85 -6.00
C ALA A 96 -11.49 3.80 -5.08
N MET A 97 -12.02 4.98 -4.74
CA MET A 97 -11.40 5.93 -3.81
C MET A 97 -12.31 6.16 -2.61
N ILE A 98 -11.95 5.66 -1.45
CA ILE A 98 -12.73 5.84 -0.21
C ILE A 98 -12.06 6.86 0.70
N GLY A 99 -12.83 7.44 1.62
CA GLY A 99 -12.28 8.37 2.60
C GLY A 99 -13.32 8.86 3.59
N GLY A 100 -12.85 9.40 4.70
CA GLY A 100 -13.72 9.74 5.82
C GLY A 100 -12.96 10.08 7.10
N LEU A 101 -13.71 10.30 8.17
CA LEU A 101 -13.16 10.65 9.48
C LEU A 101 -13.05 9.41 10.36
N GLY A 102 -11.91 9.27 11.02
CA GLY A 102 -11.70 8.23 12.03
C GLY A 102 -10.80 8.75 13.15
N LYS A 103 -10.79 8.05 14.28
CA LYS A 103 -9.92 8.38 15.41
C LYS A 103 -8.92 7.28 15.65
N ILE A 104 -7.65 7.63 15.83
CA ILE A 104 -6.64 6.72 16.39
C ILE A 104 -6.36 7.21 17.80
N ASN A 105 -6.72 6.41 18.80
CA ASN A 105 -6.76 6.84 20.20
C ASN A 105 -7.63 8.11 20.32
N ASN A 106 -7.10 9.22 20.85
CA ASN A 106 -7.81 10.50 20.96
C ASN A 106 -7.59 11.49 19.81
N GLN A 107 -6.83 11.10 18.76
CA GLN A 107 -6.53 12.00 17.64
C GLN A 107 -7.43 11.65 16.44
N SER A 108 -8.17 12.64 15.94
CA SER A 108 -8.93 12.52 14.68
C SER A 108 -8.01 12.66 13.47
N PHE A 109 -8.28 11.86 12.44
CA PHE A 109 -7.60 11.91 11.14
C PHE A 109 -8.64 11.87 10.01
N MET A 110 -8.31 12.51 8.90
CA MET A 110 -8.99 12.30 7.63
C MET A 110 -8.26 11.18 6.88
N PHE A 111 -8.91 10.04 6.71
CA PHE A 111 -8.39 8.93 5.93
C PHE A 111 -8.86 9.02 4.49
N ILE A 112 -7.96 8.73 3.55
CA ILE A 112 -8.25 8.63 2.11
C ILE A 112 -7.43 7.47 1.57
N GLY A 113 -7.98 6.68 0.66
CA GLY A 113 -7.18 5.65 0.01
C GLY A 113 -7.89 4.94 -1.11
N GLN A 114 -7.11 4.30 -1.98
CA GLN A 114 -7.68 3.43 -2.99
C GLN A 114 -8.16 2.14 -2.34
N GLN A 115 -9.33 1.67 -2.73
CA GLN A 115 -9.96 0.48 -2.17
C GLN A 115 -10.18 -0.54 -3.27
N LYS A 116 -9.52 -1.70 -3.12
CA LYS A 116 -9.77 -2.89 -3.94
C LYS A 116 -10.89 -3.75 -3.34
N GLY A 117 -11.15 -4.89 -3.97
CA GLY A 117 -12.07 -5.90 -3.47
C GLY A 117 -11.37 -7.19 -3.05
N ASN A 118 -11.97 -7.89 -2.09
CA ASN A 118 -11.51 -9.20 -1.61
C ASN A 118 -12.03 -10.38 -2.45
N ASN A 119 -12.96 -10.13 -3.36
CA ASN A 119 -13.50 -11.12 -4.30
C ASN A 119 -13.82 -10.44 -5.64
N ILE A 120 -14.13 -11.23 -6.68
CA ILE A 120 -14.36 -10.71 -8.04
C ILE A 120 -15.46 -9.64 -8.07
N LYS A 121 -16.59 -9.90 -7.40
CA LYS A 121 -17.73 -8.96 -7.39
C LYS A 121 -17.35 -7.62 -6.78
N THR A 122 -16.67 -7.63 -5.62
CA THR A 122 -16.23 -6.41 -4.94
C THR A 122 -15.09 -5.71 -5.68
N ARG A 123 -14.22 -6.45 -6.39
CA ARG A 123 -13.17 -5.87 -7.24
C ARG A 123 -13.78 -5.13 -8.42
N GLN A 124 -14.74 -5.73 -9.12
CA GLN A 124 -15.47 -5.07 -10.21
C GLN A 124 -16.21 -3.83 -9.70
N PHE A 125 -16.92 -3.93 -8.58
CA PHE A 125 -17.62 -2.79 -7.97
C PHE A 125 -16.69 -1.60 -7.66
N ARG A 126 -15.42 -1.86 -7.37
CA ARG A 126 -14.42 -0.84 -7.02
C ARG A 126 -13.37 -0.62 -8.11
N ASN A 127 -13.66 -1.00 -9.36
CA ASN A 127 -12.75 -0.88 -10.50
C ASN A 127 -11.32 -1.39 -10.19
N PHE A 128 -11.21 -2.46 -9.40
CA PHE A 128 -9.93 -3.05 -8.97
C PHE A 128 -8.99 -2.05 -8.27
N GLY A 129 -9.53 -1.01 -7.63
CA GLY A 129 -8.75 0.07 -6.99
C GLY A 129 -8.20 1.10 -7.99
N MET A 130 -8.66 1.09 -9.24
CA MET A 130 -8.33 2.10 -10.24
C MET A 130 -9.37 3.22 -10.19
N ALA A 131 -8.96 4.39 -9.69
CA ALA A 131 -9.86 5.53 -9.55
C ALA A 131 -10.13 6.22 -10.89
N ASN A 132 -11.36 6.67 -11.06
CA ASN A 132 -11.80 7.63 -12.06
C ASN A 132 -11.51 9.07 -11.58
N PRO A 133 -11.67 10.09 -12.45
CA PRO A 133 -11.38 11.49 -12.10
C PRO A 133 -12.19 11.98 -10.89
N GLU A 134 -13.46 11.61 -10.79
CA GLU A 134 -14.31 11.85 -9.62
C GLU A 134 -13.72 11.32 -8.30
N GLY A 135 -12.96 10.23 -8.31
CA GLY A 135 -12.27 9.71 -7.14
C GLY A 135 -11.20 10.66 -6.64
N TYR A 136 -10.36 11.18 -7.54
CA TYR A 136 -9.35 12.19 -7.19
C TYR A 136 -9.98 13.49 -6.69
N ARG A 137 -11.06 13.94 -7.33
CA ARG A 137 -11.83 15.13 -6.89
C ARG A 137 -12.45 14.93 -5.51
N LYS A 138 -13.04 13.75 -5.24
CA LYS A 138 -13.52 13.36 -3.91
C LYS A 138 -12.39 13.39 -2.89
N ALA A 139 -11.23 12.81 -3.20
CA ALA A 139 -10.06 12.85 -2.32
C ALA A 139 -9.67 14.31 -1.99
N LEU A 140 -9.54 15.18 -2.99
CA LEU A 140 -9.21 16.59 -2.76
C LEU A 140 -10.26 17.32 -1.93
N ARG A 141 -11.55 17.09 -2.18
CA ARG A 141 -12.65 17.64 -1.36
C ARG A 141 -12.48 17.27 0.11
N LEU A 142 -12.16 16.01 0.40
CA LEU A 142 -11.92 15.53 1.75
C LEU A 142 -10.66 16.15 2.36
N MET A 143 -9.56 16.28 1.61
CA MET A 143 -8.34 16.93 2.06
C MET A 143 -8.56 18.42 2.41
N LYS A 144 -9.31 19.16 1.58
CA LYS A 144 -9.69 20.55 1.87
C LYS A 144 -10.59 20.66 3.10
N SER A 145 -11.47 19.68 3.32
CA SER A 145 -12.27 19.61 4.54
C SER A 145 -11.38 19.40 5.76
N ALA A 146 -10.38 18.51 5.66
CA ALA A 146 -9.43 18.27 6.73
C ALA A 146 -8.60 19.51 7.05
N GLU A 147 -8.09 20.22 6.03
CA GLU A 147 -7.41 21.51 6.20
C GLU A 147 -8.27 22.54 6.94
N LYS A 148 -9.53 22.72 6.52
CA LYS A 148 -10.46 23.67 7.15
C LYS A 148 -10.61 23.44 8.66
N PHE A 149 -10.65 22.18 9.07
CA PHE A 149 -10.81 21.81 10.48
C PHE A 149 -9.49 21.49 11.19
N LYS A 150 -8.34 21.73 10.54
CA LYS A 150 -7.00 21.45 11.08
C LYS A 150 -6.83 19.98 11.49
N ILE A 151 -7.41 19.07 10.71
CA ILE A 151 -7.33 17.63 10.90
C ILE A 151 -6.17 17.09 10.04
N PRO A 152 -5.23 16.31 10.61
CA PRO A 152 -4.19 15.65 9.84
C PRO A 152 -4.76 14.61 8.87
N ILE A 153 -4.11 14.43 7.73
CA ILE A 153 -4.53 13.53 6.66
C ILE A 153 -3.64 12.29 6.64
N ILE A 154 -4.26 11.12 6.48
CA ILE A 154 -3.58 9.85 6.21
C ILE A 154 -4.05 9.36 4.84
N THR A 155 -3.11 9.14 3.91
CA THR A 155 -3.40 8.49 2.64
C THR A 155 -2.85 7.06 2.61
N LEU A 156 -3.69 6.12 2.18
CA LEU A 156 -3.34 4.71 2.03
C LEU A 156 -3.36 4.37 0.54
N ILE A 157 -2.19 4.11 -0.02
CA ILE A 157 -1.97 3.95 -1.45
C ILE A 157 -1.97 2.46 -1.79
N ASP A 158 -2.93 2.06 -2.61
CA ASP A 158 -3.02 0.70 -3.16
C ASP A 158 -3.79 0.68 -4.49
N THR A 159 -3.08 0.97 -5.58
CA THR A 159 -3.66 1.04 -6.91
C THR A 159 -2.70 0.52 -7.99
N PRO A 160 -3.20 -0.27 -8.95
CA PRO A 160 -2.42 -0.65 -10.13
C PRO A 160 -2.34 0.49 -11.16
N GLY A 161 -3.05 1.61 -10.92
CA GLY A 161 -3.00 2.82 -11.73
C GLY A 161 -4.33 3.58 -11.70
N ALA A 162 -4.35 4.77 -12.26
CA ALA A 162 -5.62 5.45 -12.55
C ALA A 162 -6.37 4.67 -13.64
N TYR A 163 -7.71 4.70 -13.63
CA TYR A 163 -8.50 3.94 -14.61
C TYR A 163 -8.26 4.47 -16.04
N PRO A 164 -7.76 3.64 -16.99
CA PRO A 164 -7.40 4.09 -18.34
C PRO A 164 -8.58 3.88 -19.31
N GLY A 165 -9.73 4.50 -19.02
CA GLY A 165 -10.96 4.37 -19.82
C GLY A 165 -11.35 5.65 -20.56
N ILE A 166 -12.11 5.51 -21.65
CA ILE A 166 -12.59 6.64 -22.46
C ILE A 166 -13.37 7.65 -21.59
N GLU A 167 -14.29 7.16 -20.77
CA GLU A 167 -15.05 8.03 -19.86
C GLU A 167 -14.15 8.78 -18.86
N ALA A 168 -13.05 8.16 -18.42
CA ALA A 168 -12.10 8.81 -17.52
C ALA A 168 -11.35 9.95 -18.23
N GLU A 169 -10.99 9.76 -19.49
CA GLU A 169 -10.37 10.80 -20.32
C GLU A 169 -11.35 11.95 -20.59
N GLU A 170 -12.58 11.66 -21.00
CA GLU A 170 -13.63 12.67 -21.23
C GLU A 170 -13.92 13.51 -19.97
N LYS A 171 -13.86 12.88 -18.78
CA LYS A 171 -14.05 13.53 -17.48
C LYS A 171 -12.77 14.18 -16.92
N GLY A 172 -11.65 14.12 -17.64
CA GLY A 172 -10.40 14.80 -17.29
C GLY A 172 -9.54 14.09 -16.24
N GLN A 173 -9.14 12.84 -16.49
CA GLN A 173 -8.24 12.07 -15.60
C GLN A 173 -6.92 12.79 -15.31
N ALA A 174 -6.27 13.30 -16.36
CA ALA A 174 -5.03 14.06 -16.21
C ALA A 174 -5.24 15.34 -15.37
N GLU A 175 -6.33 16.07 -15.60
CA GLU A 175 -6.67 17.29 -14.84
C GLU A 175 -6.90 16.97 -13.37
N ALA A 176 -7.70 15.94 -13.05
CA ALA A 176 -8.03 15.60 -11.67
C ALA A 176 -6.80 15.20 -10.87
N ILE A 177 -5.88 14.42 -11.47
CA ILE A 177 -4.60 14.06 -10.85
C ILE A 177 -3.73 15.31 -10.70
N ALA A 178 -3.52 16.09 -11.76
CA ALA A 178 -2.66 17.27 -11.72
C ALA A 178 -3.15 18.30 -10.70
N ARG A 179 -4.47 18.51 -10.60
CA ARG A 179 -5.09 19.41 -9.63
C ARG A 179 -4.86 18.92 -8.21
N ASN A 180 -4.98 17.63 -7.95
CA ASN A 180 -4.63 17.07 -6.64
C ASN A 180 -3.17 17.34 -6.29
N LEU A 181 -2.23 17.06 -7.19
CA LEU A 181 -0.81 17.31 -6.94
C LEU A 181 -0.57 18.77 -6.55
N PHE A 182 -1.08 19.70 -7.36
CA PHE A 182 -0.94 21.14 -7.14
C PHE A 182 -1.50 21.58 -5.78
N GLU A 183 -2.72 21.16 -5.46
CA GLU A 183 -3.38 21.56 -4.21
C GLU A 183 -2.73 20.93 -2.98
N MET A 184 -2.26 19.67 -3.08
CA MET A 184 -1.63 18.96 -1.98
C MET A 184 -0.33 19.63 -1.52
N PHE A 185 0.44 20.25 -2.41
CA PHE A 185 1.60 21.06 -2.03
C PHE A 185 1.25 22.24 -1.11
N SER A 186 0.04 22.78 -1.24
CA SER A 186 -0.39 23.99 -0.53
C SER A 186 -1.26 23.74 0.72
N LEU A 187 -1.63 22.48 0.98
CA LEU A 187 -2.49 22.13 2.13
C LEU A 187 -1.84 22.45 3.47
N LYS A 188 -2.48 23.30 4.27
CA LYS A 188 -2.04 23.78 5.59
C LYS A 188 -2.35 22.81 6.72
N THR A 189 -2.15 21.51 6.48
CA THR A 189 -2.30 20.43 7.46
C THR A 189 -1.26 19.35 7.20
N GLN A 190 -1.00 18.49 8.19
CA GLN A 190 -0.05 17.39 8.06
C GLN A 190 -0.61 16.29 7.15
N ILE A 191 0.24 15.73 6.28
CA ILE A 191 -0.12 14.65 5.36
C ILE A 191 0.87 13.50 5.51
N ILE A 192 0.36 12.32 5.85
CA ILE A 192 1.13 11.08 5.96
C ILE A 192 0.64 10.12 4.87
N CYS A 193 1.51 9.76 3.92
CA CYS A 193 1.21 8.83 2.84
C CYS A 193 1.84 7.46 3.14
N ILE A 194 1.08 6.38 2.97
CA ILE A 194 1.57 5.02 3.18
C ILE A 194 1.19 4.16 1.98
N VAL A 195 2.18 3.62 1.26
CA VAL A 195 1.94 2.57 0.26
C VAL A 195 1.71 1.26 1.01
N ILE A 196 0.47 0.77 0.95
CA ILE A 196 0.06 -0.46 1.61
C ILE A 196 -0.07 -1.63 0.65
N GLY A 197 -0.09 -1.40 -0.66
CA GLY A 197 -0.05 -2.45 -1.69
C GLY A 197 0.72 -1.99 -2.92
N GLU A 198 0.00 -1.65 -3.99
CA GLU A 198 0.59 -1.19 -5.25
C GLU A 198 0.63 0.35 -5.31
N GLY A 199 1.77 0.92 -5.69
CA GLY A 199 1.97 2.36 -5.89
C GLY A 199 2.22 2.67 -7.36
N ALA A 200 1.20 2.57 -8.22
CA ALA A 200 1.39 2.73 -9.65
C ALA A 200 1.18 4.17 -10.14
N SER A 201 2.25 4.76 -10.66
CA SER A 201 2.26 5.96 -11.52
C SER A 201 1.52 7.18 -10.92
N GLY A 202 1.01 8.05 -11.79
CA GLY A 202 0.17 9.20 -11.43
C GLY A 202 -1.07 8.81 -10.63
N GLY A 203 -1.57 7.59 -10.79
CA GLY A 203 -2.74 7.12 -10.06
C GLY A 203 -2.51 6.99 -8.56
N ALA A 204 -1.33 6.52 -8.17
CA ALA A 204 -0.86 6.53 -6.79
C ALA A 204 -0.46 7.95 -6.33
N LEU A 205 0.29 8.66 -7.18
CA LEU A 205 0.82 9.99 -6.85
C LEU A 205 -0.28 11.03 -6.63
N GLY A 206 -1.45 10.88 -7.26
CA GLY A 206 -2.61 11.75 -7.10
C GLY A 206 -3.17 11.84 -5.66
N ILE A 207 -2.73 10.97 -4.75
CA ILE A 207 -2.92 11.12 -3.30
C ILE A 207 -1.61 10.88 -2.51
N GLY A 208 -0.46 11.01 -3.17
CA GLY A 208 0.85 10.62 -2.68
C GLY A 208 1.79 11.77 -2.29
N ILE A 209 1.32 13.03 -2.35
CA ILE A 209 2.11 14.21 -1.96
C ILE A 209 1.99 14.45 -0.45
N GLY A 210 2.86 13.81 0.32
CA GLY A 210 2.88 13.89 1.79
C GLY A 210 4.08 14.64 2.38
N ASP A 211 3.96 14.99 3.66
CA ASP A 211 5.09 15.43 4.51
C ASP A 211 5.95 14.25 4.97
N LYS A 212 5.30 13.09 5.13
CA LYS A 212 5.93 11.79 5.36
C LYS A 212 5.36 10.80 4.35
N VAL A 213 6.24 10.08 3.66
CA VAL A 213 5.89 9.02 2.72
C VAL A 213 6.55 7.73 3.19
N MET A 214 5.74 6.70 3.44
CA MET A 214 6.18 5.41 3.94
C MET A 214 5.70 4.29 3.03
N MET A 215 6.36 3.15 3.09
CA MET A 215 5.99 1.95 2.32
C MET A 215 6.00 0.74 3.26
N LEU A 216 5.03 -0.15 3.16
CA LEU A 216 5.19 -1.47 3.77
C LEU A 216 6.25 -2.27 3.02
N GLU A 217 6.94 -3.15 3.74
CA GLU A 217 8.10 -3.91 3.27
C GLU A 217 7.89 -4.72 1.99
N ASN A 218 6.67 -5.19 1.72
CA ASN A 218 6.34 -5.97 0.53
C ASN A 218 5.33 -5.22 -0.35
N THR A 219 5.61 -3.94 -0.60
CA THR A 219 4.91 -3.09 -1.58
C THR A 219 5.83 -2.73 -2.75
N TRP A 220 5.29 -2.01 -3.73
CA TRP A 220 6.11 -1.35 -4.74
C TRP A 220 5.57 0.04 -5.08
N TYR A 221 6.47 0.91 -5.56
CA TYR A 221 6.13 2.24 -6.06
C TYR A 221 6.92 2.47 -7.36
N SER A 222 6.25 2.75 -8.47
CA SER A 222 6.93 2.95 -9.76
C SER A 222 6.12 3.84 -10.70
N VAL A 223 6.79 4.49 -11.64
CA VAL A 223 6.18 5.31 -12.70
C VAL A 223 5.32 4.49 -13.67
N ILE A 224 5.57 3.19 -13.77
CA ILE A 224 4.87 2.25 -14.65
C ILE A 224 4.87 0.86 -14.00
N SER A 225 3.85 0.05 -14.29
CA SER A 225 3.85 -1.36 -13.87
C SER A 225 5.01 -2.13 -14.54
N PRO A 226 5.57 -3.16 -13.87
CA PRO A 226 6.62 -3.99 -14.48
C PRO A 226 6.19 -4.59 -15.81
N GLU A 227 4.92 -4.97 -15.94
CA GLU A 227 4.41 -5.60 -17.16
C GLU A 227 4.25 -4.63 -18.32
N SER A 228 3.75 -3.42 -18.07
CA SER A 228 3.69 -2.38 -19.10
C SER A 228 5.09 -1.90 -19.49
N CYS A 229 6.04 -1.86 -18.55
CA CYS A 229 7.44 -1.60 -18.88
C CYS A 229 8.02 -2.71 -19.77
N SER A 230 7.73 -3.96 -19.42
CA SER A 230 8.13 -5.14 -20.19
C SER A 230 7.62 -5.09 -21.63
N SER A 231 6.33 -4.80 -21.83
CA SER A 231 5.73 -4.73 -23.17
C SER A 231 6.27 -3.59 -24.02
N ILE A 232 6.73 -2.49 -23.42
CA ILE A 232 7.29 -1.35 -24.15
C ILE A 232 8.76 -1.60 -24.50
N LEU A 233 9.61 -1.90 -23.51
CA LEU A 233 11.06 -1.98 -23.69
C LEU A 233 11.52 -3.30 -24.30
N TRP A 234 10.83 -4.40 -23.99
CA TRP A 234 11.17 -5.74 -24.49
C TRP A 234 10.16 -6.30 -25.48
N ARG A 235 9.07 -5.58 -25.80
CA ARG A 235 8.00 -6.03 -26.71
C ARG A 235 7.42 -7.42 -26.34
N SER A 236 7.51 -7.79 -25.07
CA SER A 236 6.98 -9.05 -24.53
C SER A 236 6.61 -8.87 -23.06
N TRP A 237 5.66 -9.66 -22.58
CA TRP A 237 5.27 -9.73 -21.17
C TRP A 237 6.23 -10.57 -20.32
N ASP A 238 7.08 -11.38 -20.95
CA ASP A 238 7.92 -12.38 -20.27
C ASP A 238 9.07 -11.75 -19.49
N TYR A 239 9.44 -10.51 -19.81
CA TYR A 239 10.53 -9.78 -19.17
C TYR A 239 10.08 -8.95 -17.95
N LYS A 240 8.87 -9.17 -17.42
CA LYS A 240 8.33 -8.44 -16.26
C LYS A 240 9.22 -8.51 -15.01
N GLU A 241 9.90 -9.62 -14.78
CA GLU A 241 10.81 -9.76 -13.63
C GLU A 241 12.05 -8.87 -13.80
N LYS A 242 12.65 -8.91 -15.00
CA LYS A 242 13.76 -8.03 -15.39
C LYS A 242 13.35 -6.55 -15.36
N ALA A 243 12.13 -6.24 -15.79
CA ALA A 243 11.58 -4.89 -15.72
C ALA A 243 11.43 -4.44 -14.25
N ALA A 244 10.91 -5.29 -13.36
CA ALA A 244 10.79 -4.98 -11.94
C ALA A 244 12.15 -4.67 -11.30
N GLU A 245 13.21 -5.42 -11.64
CA GLU A 245 14.57 -5.17 -11.16
C GLU A 245 15.18 -3.87 -11.71
N ALA A 246 14.93 -3.57 -12.98
CA ALA A 246 15.43 -2.38 -13.66
C ALA A 246 14.76 -1.10 -13.14
N LEU A 247 13.46 -1.17 -12.83
CA LEU A 247 12.67 -0.03 -12.33
C LEU A 247 13.03 0.37 -10.89
N LYS A 248 13.73 -0.49 -10.14
CA LYS A 248 14.11 -0.24 -8.73
C LYS A 248 12.90 0.19 -7.89
N LEU A 249 11.83 -0.60 -7.99
CA LEU A 249 10.49 -0.28 -7.47
C LEU A 249 10.26 -0.65 -5.99
N THR A 250 11.24 -1.29 -5.33
CA THR A 250 11.06 -1.84 -3.98
C THR A 250 11.16 -0.74 -2.90
N PRO A 251 10.65 -0.97 -1.68
CA PRO A 251 10.81 -0.01 -0.58
C PRO A 251 12.28 0.32 -0.27
N GLN A 252 13.17 -0.67 -0.39
CA GLN A 252 14.60 -0.53 -0.18
C GLN A 252 15.21 0.42 -1.22
N ASP A 253 14.85 0.24 -2.49
CA ASP A 253 15.28 1.11 -3.58
C ASP A 253 14.74 2.53 -3.40
N MET A 254 13.45 2.68 -3.13
CA MET A 254 12.78 3.97 -2.90
C MET A 254 13.43 4.71 -1.73
N LYS A 255 13.79 4.00 -0.66
CA LYS A 255 14.46 4.59 0.50
C LYS A 255 15.89 5.00 0.18
N LYS A 256 16.64 4.16 -0.54
CA LYS A 256 18.01 4.45 -1.01
C LYS A 256 18.04 5.69 -1.91
N ASN A 257 17.03 5.85 -2.77
CA ASN A 257 16.87 6.99 -3.65
C ASN A 257 16.22 8.22 -2.98
N LYS A 258 16.02 8.19 -1.66
CA LYS A 258 15.43 9.28 -0.86
C LYS A 258 14.03 9.71 -1.30
N LEU A 259 13.28 8.81 -1.93
CA LEU A 259 11.90 9.06 -2.37
C LEU A 259 10.90 8.85 -1.22
N ILE A 260 11.25 8.01 -0.24
CA ILE A 260 10.44 7.73 0.96
C ILE A 260 11.22 7.92 2.27
N ASP A 261 10.48 8.11 3.36
CA ASP A 261 11.00 8.37 4.70
C ASP A 261 11.22 7.08 5.50
N LYS A 262 10.36 6.08 5.36
CA LYS A 262 10.45 4.89 6.21
C LYS A 262 9.86 3.66 5.52
N ILE A 263 10.49 2.52 5.79
CA ILE A 263 9.96 1.21 5.44
C ILE A 263 9.33 0.64 6.70
N ILE A 264 8.04 0.34 6.63
CA ILE A 264 7.28 -0.28 7.70
C ILE A 264 7.40 -1.79 7.54
N LYS A 265 8.02 -2.45 8.52
CA LYS A 265 8.23 -3.90 8.48
C LYS A 265 6.90 -4.66 8.51
N GLU A 266 6.82 -5.69 7.69
CA GLU A 266 5.68 -6.61 7.71
C GLU A 266 5.96 -7.79 8.67
N PRO A 267 4.93 -8.53 9.11
CA PRO A 267 5.12 -9.82 9.74
C PRO A 267 5.90 -10.78 8.84
N LEU A 268 6.52 -11.80 9.45
CA LEU A 268 7.20 -12.84 8.67
C LEU A 268 6.18 -13.51 7.73
N GLY A 269 6.46 -13.41 6.43
CA GLY A 269 5.59 -13.86 5.35
C GLY A 269 4.61 -12.84 4.78
N GLY A 270 4.66 -11.59 5.26
CA GLY A 270 3.91 -10.47 4.73
C GLY A 270 2.69 -10.06 5.55
N ALA A 271 2.09 -8.95 5.16
CA ALA A 271 1.00 -8.27 5.89
C ALA A 271 -0.24 -9.15 6.11
N HIS A 272 -0.51 -10.07 5.20
CA HIS A 272 -1.66 -10.98 5.26
C HIS A 272 -1.50 -12.09 6.31
N GLN A 273 -0.26 -12.44 6.68
CA GLN A 273 0.03 -13.52 7.62
C GLN A 273 -0.33 -13.16 9.07
N ASN A 274 -0.17 -11.89 9.45
CA ASN A 274 -0.58 -11.41 10.76
C ASN A 274 -1.09 -9.97 10.68
N ARG A 275 -2.38 -9.86 10.37
CA ARG A 275 -3.08 -8.59 10.16
C ARG A 275 -3.02 -7.69 11.39
N GLU A 276 -3.26 -8.23 12.58
CA GLU A 276 -3.21 -7.47 13.83
C GLU A 276 -1.83 -6.83 14.05
N LYS A 277 -0.76 -7.60 13.85
CA LYS A 277 0.61 -7.11 14.02
C LYS A 277 0.95 -6.00 13.02
N VAL A 278 0.58 -6.15 11.74
CA VAL A 278 0.86 -5.09 10.75
C VAL A 278 0.02 -3.84 11.00
N PHE A 279 -1.23 -3.98 11.44
CA PHE A 279 -2.08 -2.84 11.80
C PHE A 279 -1.53 -2.07 12.99
N ASN A 280 -1.08 -2.77 14.04
CA ASN A 280 -0.43 -2.15 15.19
C ASN A 280 0.89 -1.45 14.80
N THR A 281 1.67 -2.07 13.91
CA THR A 281 2.92 -1.46 13.41
C THR A 281 2.60 -0.17 12.66
N VAL A 282 1.64 -0.19 11.72
CA VAL A 282 1.21 1.01 10.98
C VAL A 282 0.63 2.08 11.91
N LYS A 283 -0.16 1.69 12.91
CA LYS A 283 -0.72 2.60 13.95
C LYS A 283 0.39 3.37 14.64
N ASN A 284 1.43 2.67 15.10
CA ASN A 284 2.55 3.27 15.81
C ASN A 284 3.32 4.24 14.92
N GLU A 285 3.57 3.86 13.66
CA GLU A 285 4.28 4.68 12.68
C GLU A 285 3.52 5.97 12.31
N ILE A 286 2.19 5.89 12.20
CA ILE A 286 1.32 7.05 12.01
C ILE A 286 1.41 7.99 13.20
N LEU A 287 1.30 7.47 14.43
CA LEU A 287 1.32 8.28 15.65
C LEU A 287 2.69 8.93 15.89
N GLU A 288 3.79 8.22 15.63
CA GLU A 288 5.15 8.75 15.69
C GLU A 288 5.35 9.88 14.67
N SER A 289 4.99 9.62 13.40
CA SER A 289 5.06 10.61 12.32
C SER A 289 4.21 11.84 12.62
N PHE A 290 2.99 11.65 13.13
CA PHE A 290 2.11 12.74 13.51
C PHE A 290 2.71 13.58 14.65
N LYS A 291 3.27 12.94 15.67
CA LYS A 291 3.92 13.65 16.80
C LYS A 291 5.07 14.53 16.32
N GLU A 292 5.90 14.02 15.40
CA GLU A 292 6.97 14.81 14.76
C GLU A 292 6.39 16.00 13.99
N LEU A 293 5.44 15.75 13.09
CA LEU A 293 4.89 16.78 12.20
C LEU A 293 4.07 17.86 12.95
N LYS A 294 3.43 17.49 14.06
CA LYS A 294 2.66 18.42 14.91
C LYS A 294 3.54 19.48 15.57
N SER A 295 4.83 19.20 15.78
CA SER A 295 5.78 20.14 16.36
C SER A 295 6.28 21.21 15.36
N ILE A 296 5.97 21.05 14.07
CA ILE A 296 6.43 21.93 12.99
C ILE A 296 5.36 23.00 12.73
N SER A 297 5.78 24.26 12.63
CA SER A 297 4.87 25.33 12.23
C SER A 297 4.35 25.12 10.81
N VAL A 298 3.12 25.56 10.52
CA VAL A 298 2.51 25.39 9.18
C VAL A 298 3.37 25.98 8.06
N SER A 299 4.00 27.14 8.29
CA SER A 299 4.90 27.76 7.30
C SER A 299 6.13 26.90 7.02
N SER A 300 6.74 26.33 8.08
CA SER A 300 7.87 25.41 7.91
C SER A 300 7.45 24.07 7.31
N LEU A 301 6.24 23.59 7.59
CA LEU A 301 5.68 22.36 7.03
C LEU A 301 5.57 22.47 5.51
N LEU A 302 4.95 23.55 5.02
CA LEU A 302 4.80 23.81 3.58
C LEU A 302 6.15 23.95 2.88
N LYS A 303 7.09 24.68 3.49
CA LYS A 303 8.44 24.83 2.94
C LYS A 303 9.15 23.47 2.85
N LYS A 304 9.16 22.69 3.93
CA LYS A 304 9.76 21.35 3.94
C LYS A 304 9.12 20.42 2.91
N ARG A 305 7.80 20.48 2.75
CA ARG A 305 7.08 19.72 1.72
C ARG A 305 7.57 20.14 0.34
N SER A 306 7.60 21.44 0.02
CA SER A 306 8.06 21.91 -1.29
C SER A 306 9.53 21.55 -1.56
N ASP A 307 10.44 21.86 -0.63
CA ASP A 307 11.88 21.59 -0.75
C ASP A 307 12.14 20.10 -0.98
N ARG A 308 11.40 19.21 -0.30
CA ARG A 308 11.51 17.75 -0.49
C ARG A 308 11.34 17.36 -1.95
N TYR A 309 10.23 17.74 -2.58
CA TYR A 309 9.95 17.28 -3.95
C TYR A 309 10.77 18.02 -5.00
N ILE A 310 11.15 19.29 -4.77
CA ILE A 310 12.09 20.01 -5.64
C ILE A 310 13.46 19.34 -5.65
N SER A 311 13.90 18.79 -4.51
CA SER A 311 15.18 18.08 -4.41
C SER A 311 15.20 16.70 -5.08
N MET A 312 14.06 16.20 -5.57
CA MET A 312 13.99 14.91 -6.25
C MET A 312 14.44 15.03 -7.70
N GLY A 313 15.46 14.27 -8.07
CA GLY A 313 16.02 14.25 -9.42
C GLY A 313 17.54 14.37 -9.37
N VAL A 314 18.22 13.72 -10.31
CA VAL A 314 19.66 13.85 -10.50
C VAL A 314 19.87 14.14 -11.98
N PHE A 315 20.51 15.27 -12.27
CA PHE A 315 20.87 15.69 -13.61
C PHE A 315 22.31 16.23 -13.58
N SER A 316 23.01 16.12 -14.70
CA SER A 316 24.26 16.84 -14.94
C SER A 316 23.95 18.19 -15.57
N ASP A 317 24.67 19.23 -15.16
CA ASP A 317 24.59 20.57 -15.78
C ASP A 317 25.03 20.57 -17.25
#